data_AF-A0A6I1QHT0-F1
#
_entry.id   AF-A0A6I1QHT0-F1
#
_cell.length_a   1.000
_cell.length_b   1.000
_cell.length_c   1.000
_cell.angle_alpha   90.00
_cell.angle_beta   90.00
_cell.angle_gamma   90.00
#
_symmetry.space_group_name_H-M   'P 1'
#
loop_
_entity.id
_entity.type
_entity.pdbx_description
1 polymer ?
#
loop_
_entity_poly.entity_id
_entity_poly.type
_entity_poly.pdbx_seq_one_letter_code
_entity_poly.pdbx_strand_id
1 'polypeptide(L)'
;MSKNMLEGIDEFPLTSASAKRLINELSSKHSARVFIGSHARERMEQRGVTRMQIFQVLANKHSRVTEAPHQTPRGDWKCNLQGMAAGEIVEVVVSLKRHEDDPSAFVVTVMVK
;
A
#
# COMPACT_ATOMS: atom_id res chain seq x y z
N MET A 1 4.75 -19.98 21.15
CA MET A 1 4.77 -18.59 20.66
C MET A 1 4.27 -18.59 19.22
N SER A 2 2.98 -18.36 18.99
CA SER A 2 2.37 -18.49 17.66
C SER A 2 1.40 -17.34 17.41
N LYS A 3 1.84 -16.31 16.69
CA LYS A 3 1.00 -15.37 15.92
C LYS A 3 1.88 -14.25 15.34
N ASN A 4 2.60 -14.57 14.28
CA ASN A 4 3.17 -13.56 13.37
C ASN A 4 3.15 -14.06 11.92
N MET A 5 2.28 -15.03 11.63
CA MET A 5 2.05 -15.49 10.27
C MET A 5 1.09 -14.47 9.65
N LEU A 6 1.61 -13.70 8.69
CA LEU A 6 0.77 -12.92 7.78
C LEU A 6 -0.08 -13.93 7.01
N GLU A 7 -1.39 -13.89 7.22
CA GLU A 7 -2.31 -14.67 6.40
C GLU A 7 -2.43 -13.95 5.06
N GLY A 8 -1.96 -14.60 4.00
CA GLY A 8 -2.24 -14.15 2.64
C GLY A 8 -3.73 -14.25 2.34
N ILE A 9 -4.13 -13.63 1.22
CA ILE A 9 -5.50 -13.61 0.74
C ILE A 9 -5.52 -14.29 -0.62
N ASP A 10 -6.08 -15.50 -0.66
CA ASP A 10 -6.39 -16.24 -1.88
C ASP A 10 -7.80 -15.86 -2.37
N GLU A 11 -7.91 -14.65 -2.91
CA GLU A 11 -9.15 -14.11 -3.47
C GLU A 11 -8.91 -13.65 -4.91
N PHE A 12 -9.75 -14.13 -5.83
CA PHE A 12 -9.69 -13.74 -7.24
C PHE A 12 -11.08 -13.35 -7.79
N PRO A 13 -11.27 -12.12 -8.31
CA PRO A 13 -10.31 -11.02 -8.32
C PRO A 13 -10.12 -10.41 -6.93
N LEU A 14 -8.92 -9.89 -6.64
CA LEU A 14 -8.64 -9.21 -5.37
C LEU A 14 -9.53 -7.97 -5.23
N THR A 15 -10.37 -7.94 -4.20
CA THR A 15 -11.29 -6.81 -4.00
C THR A 15 -10.62 -5.62 -3.34
N SER A 16 -11.17 -4.42 -3.52
CA SER A 16 -10.71 -3.20 -2.84
C SER A 16 -10.70 -3.35 -1.31
N ALA A 17 -11.66 -4.08 -0.75
CA ALA A 17 -11.74 -4.32 0.69
C ALA A 17 -10.59 -5.19 1.18
N SER A 18 -10.34 -6.32 0.51
CA SER A 18 -9.26 -7.24 0.84
C SER A 18 -7.88 -6.62 0.62
N ALA A 19 -7.66 -5.96 -0.52
CA ALA A 19 -6.41 -5.25 -0.78
C ALA A 19 -6.11 -4.20 0.29
N LYS A 20 -7.10 -3.38 0.66
CA LYS A 20 -6.96 -2.37 1.71
C LYS A 20 -6.69 -2.99 3.07
N ARG A 21 -7.37 -4.09 3.42
CA ARG A 21 -7.11 -4.84 4.66
C ARG A 21 -5.67 -5.33 4.70
N LEU A 22 -5.18 -5.93 3.62
CA LEU A 22 -3.81 -6.45 3.53
C LEU A 22 -2.77 -5.33 3.63
N ILE A 23 -2.96 -4.23 2.90
CA ILE A 23 -2.08 -3.06 2.95
C ILE A 23 -2.05 -2.45 4.36
N ASN A 24 -3.20 -2.37 5.01
CA ASN A 24 -3.33 -1.87 6.38
C ASN A 24 -2.53 -2.72 7.37
N GLU A 25 -2.67 -4.04 7.28
CA GLU A 25 -1.97 -5.00 8.13
C GLU A 25 -0.46 -4.98 7.90
N LEU A 26 -0.02 -4.97 6.64
CA LEU A 26 1.39 -4.82 6.26
C LEU A 26 1.97 -3.53 6.84
N SER A 27 1.25 -2.42 6.72
CA SER A 27 1.77 -1.12 7.16
C SER A 27 1.77 -0.94 8.67
N SER A 28 0.79 -1.53 9.37
CA SER A 28 0.63 -1.36 10.82
C SER A 28 1.46 -2.35 11.65
N LYS A 29 1.60 -3.59 11.18
CA LYS A 29 2.22 -4.69 11.95
C LYS A 29 3.50 -5.24 11.32
N HIS A 30 3.65 -5.10 10.01
CA HIS A 30 4.75 -5.73 9.25
C HIS A 30 5.46 -4.73 8.34
N SER A 31 5.76 -3.53 8.85
CA SER A 31 6.30 -2.40 8.09
C SER A 31 7.61 -2.71 7.33
N ALA A 32 8.35 -3.73 7.76
CA ALA A 32 9.53 -4.25 7.06
C ALA A 32 9.22 -4.88 5.69
N ARG A 33 7.96 -5.25 5.44
CA ARG A 33 7.46 -5.80 4.17
C ARG A 33 6.80 -4.74 3.27
N VAL A 34 6.89 -3.48 3.68
CA VAL A 34 6.46 -2.32 2.88
C VAL A 34 7.71 -1.64 2.34
N PHE A 35 7.94 -1.82 1.05
CA PHE A 35 9.10 -1.29 0.34
C PHE A 35 8.69 -0.03 -0.41
N ILE A 36 9.57 0.97 -0.43
CA ILE A 36 9.40 2.17 -1.25
C ILE A 36 10.26 1.99 -2.49
N GLY A 37 9.70 2.14 -3.68
CA GLY A 37 10.43 2.08 -4.95
C GLY A 37 11.34 3.29 -5.16
N SER A 38 12.31 3.20 -6.07
CA SER A 38 13.18 4.34 -6.43
C SER A 38 12.36 5.53 -6.93
N HIS A 39 11.44 5.29 -7.86
CA HIS A 39 10.54 6.33 -8.38
C HIS A 39 9.70 6.99 -7.28
N ALA A 40 9.16 6.22 -6.34
CA ALA A 40 8.43 6.77 -5.21
C ALA A 40 9.31 7.65 -4.30
N ARG A 41 10.57 7.26 -4.04
CA ARG A 41 11.50 8.10 -3.25
C ARG A 41 11.78 9.43 -3.93
N GLU A 42 12.03 9.43 -5.23
CA GLU A 42 12.22 10.66 -5.99
C GLU A 42 10.99 11.58 -5.90
N ARG A 43 9.79 11.00 -6.02
CA ARG A 43 8.52 11.72 -5.86
C ARG A 43 8.27 12.25 -4.45
N MET A 44 8.75 11.55 -3.44
CA MET A 44 8.69 11.97 -2.04
C MET A 44 9.57 13.19 -1.80
N GLU A 45 10.82 13.14 -2.26
CA GLU A 45 11.79 14.25 -2.14
C GLU A 45 11.29 15.52 -2.83
N GLN A 46 10.77 15.39 -4.06
CA GLN A 46 10.22 16.52 -4.83
C GLN A 46 9.02 17.20 -4.15
N ARG A 47 8.29 16.49 -3.29
CA ARG A 47 7.01 16.94 -2.71
C ARG A 47 7.02 17.06 -1.19
N GLY A 48 8.18 16.89 -0.55
CA GLY A 48 8.29 16.92 0.91
C GLY A 48 7.50 15.82 1.63
N VAL A 49 7.14 14.72 0.95
CA VAL A 49 6.36 13.63 1.56
C VAL A 49 7.27 12.67 2.31
N THR A 50 7.06 12.53 3.61
CA THR A 50 7.83 11.64 4.46
C THR A 50 7.35 10.20 4.39
N ARG A 51 8.23 9.26 4.77
CA ARG A 51 7.83 7.85 4.98
C ARG A 51 6.69 7.74 5.99
N MET A 52 6.68 8.58 7.04
CA MET A 52 5.61 8.56 8.03
C MET A 52 4.25 8.94 7.45
N GLN A 53 4.17 9.96 6.59
CA GLN A 53 2.92 10.33 5.90
C GLN A 53 2.40 9.19 5.02
N ILE A 54 3.29 8.48 4.31
CA ILE A 54 2.89 7.30 3.53
C ILE A 54 2.28 6.24 4.44
N PHE A 55 2.96 5.89 5.52
CA PHE A 55 2.46 4.89 6.47
C PHE A 55 1.15 5.31 7.13
N GLN A 56 0.96 6.61 7.40
CA GLN A 56 -0.33 7.13 7.86
C GLN A 56 -1.45 6.86 6.84
N VAL A 57 -1.22 7.10 5.55
CA VAL A 57 -2.21 6.79 4.51
C VAL A 57 -2.48 5.28 4.43
N LEU A 58 -1.43 4.45 4.40
CA LEU A 58 -1.59 3.00 4.23
C LEU A 58 -2.22 2.31 5.46
N ALA A 59 -1.88 2.76 6.67
CA ALA A 59 -2.38 2.22 7.94
C ALA A 59 -3.73 2.82 8.38
N ASN A 60 -4.26 3.82 7.67
CA ASN A 60 -5.54 4.42 8.02
C ASN A 60 -6.72 3.67 7.37
N LYS A 61 -7.63 3.15 8.21
CA LYS A 61 -8.86 2.48 7.79
C LYS A 61 -9.82 3.39 7.02
N HIS A 62 -9.67 4.71 7.10
CA HIS A 62 -10.50 5.69 6.40
C HIS A 62 -9.91 6.12 5.05
N SER A 63 -8.70 5.67 4.68
CA SER A 63 -8.13 5.96 3.36
C SER A 63 -9.03 5.42 2.24
N ARG A 64 -9.24 6.21 1.20
CA ARG A 64 -10.12 5.88 0.08
C ARG A 64 -9.33 5.17 -1.01
N VAL A 65 -9.87 4.08 -1.54
CA VAL A 65 -9.36 3.48 -2.77
C VAL A 65 -9.80 4.35 -3.94
N THR A 66 -8.86 4.99 -4.63
CA THR A 66 -9.14 5.87 -5.78
C THR A 66 -9.00 5.16 -7.12
N GLU A 67 -8.24 4.06 -7.14
CA GLU A 67 -8.16 3.12 -8.24
C GLU A 67 -8.25 1.70 -7.68
N ALA A 68 -9.25 0.94 -8.12
CA ALA A 68 -9.49 -0.42 -7.65
C ALA A 68 -8.30 -1.35 -7.99
N PRO A 69 -8.08 -2.41 -7.19
CA PRO A 69 -7.07 -3.40 -7.51
C PRO A 69 -7.28 -3.98 -8.91
N HIS A 70 -6.23 -3.96 -9.71
CA HIS A 70 -6.18 -4.61 -11.02
C HIS A 70 -4.84 -5.34 -11.17
N GLN A 71 -4.85 -6.43 -11.94
CA GLN A 71 -3.62 -7.14 -12.25
C GLN A 71 -2.82 -6.40 -13.31
N THR A 72 -1.52 -6.29 -13.05
CA THR A 72 -0.54 -5.86 -14.05
C THR A 72 -0.19 -7.04 -14.97
N PRO A 73 0.43 -6.80 -16.14
CA PRO A 73 0.91 -7.88 -17.02
C PRO A 73 1.90 -8.85 -16.37
N ARG A 74 2.48 -8.48 -15.22
CA ARG A 74 3.41 -9.32 -14.43
C ARG A 74 2.70 -10.17 -13.37
N GLY A 75 1.37 -10.10 -13.27
CA GLY A 75 0.58 -10.80 -12.26
C GLY A 75 0.52 -10.10 -10.89
N ASP A 76 1.30 -9.03 -10.67
CA ASP A 76 1.19 -8.21 -9.46
C ASP A 76 -0.13 -7.44 -9.45
N TRP A 77 -0.73 -7.26 -8.27
CA TRP A 77 -1.93 -6.43 -8.11
C TRP A 77 -1.54 -4.99 -7.81
N LYS A 78 -2.17 -4.02 -8.46
CA LYS A 78 -1.90 -2.59 -8.28
C LYS A 78 -3.18 -1.84 -7.92
N CYS A 79 -3.09 -0.92 -6.97
CA CYS A 79 -4.19 -0.05 -6.58
C CYS A 79 -3.68 1.29 -6.03
N ASN A 80 -4.59 2.26 -5.89
CA ASN A 80 -4.28 3.58 -5.34
C ASN A 80 -5.07 3.82 -4.06
N LEU A 81 -4.41 4.38 -3.05
CA LEU A 81 -5.00 4.79 -1.78
C LEU A 81 -4.76 6.28 -1.56
N GLN A 82 -5.81 7.00 -1.17
CA GLN A 82 -5.74 8.41 -0.83
C GLN A 82 -6.14 8.62 0.63
N GLY A 83 -5.38 9.42 1.36
CA GLY A 83 -5.67 9.77 2.75
C GLY A 83 -5.09 11.13 3.14
N MET A 84 -5.59 11.66 4.25
CA MET A 84 -5.06 12.87 4.87
C MET A 84 -3.82 12.52 5.71
N ALA A 85 -2.71 13.20 5.49
CA ALA A 85 -1.47 13.02 6.24
C ALA A 85 -0.76 14.37 6.41
N ALA A 86 -0.48 14.75 7.66
CA ALA A 86 0.13 16.04 8.03
C ALA A 86 -0.54 17.29 7.40
N GLY A 87 -1.87 17.27 7.24
CA GLY A 87 -2.63 18.39 6.68
C GLY A 87 -2.78 18.37 5.16
N GLU A 88 -2.17 17.41 4.47
CA GLU A 88 -2.21 17.28 3.02
C GLU A 88 -2.95 16.02 2.56
N ILE A 89 -3.57 16.07 1.38
CA ILE A 89 -4.15 14.89 0.74
C ILE A 89 -3.04 14.18 -0.03
N VAL A 90 -2.64 13.02 0.45
CA VAL A 90 -1.60 12.19 -0.17
C VAL A 90 -2.25 10.98 -0.84
N GLU A 91 -1.94 10.77 -2.11
CA GLU A 91 -2.29 9.58 -2.86
C GLU A 91 -1.05 8.71 -3.08
N VAL A 92 -1.18 7.43 -2.72
CA VAL A 92 -0.10 6.44 -2.76
C VAL A 92 -0.51 5.31 -3.67
N VAL A 93 0.33 5.00 -4.64
CA VAL A 93 0.14 3.89 -5.56
C VAL A 93 0.92 2.69 -5.04
N VAL A 94 0.22 1.58 -4.83
CA VAL A 94 0.76 0.37 -4.21
C VAL A 94 0.67 -0.79 -5.19
N SER A 95 1.75 -1.56 -5.27
CA SER A 95 1.78 -2.88 -5.90
C SER A 95 1.92 -3.95 -4.82
N LEU A 96 0.93 -4.84 -4.74
CA LEU A 96 0.92 -6.02 -3.89
C LEU A 96 1.54 -7.19 -4.65
N LYS A 97 2.50 -7.86 -4.01
CA LYS A 97 3.16 -9.05 -4.53
C LYS A 97 2.90 -10.25 -3.63
N ARG A 98 2.74 -11.43 -4.25
CA ARG A 98 2.51 -12.71 -3.56
C ARG A 98 1.44 -12.61 -2.46
N HIS A 99 0.34 -11.93 -2.79
CA HIS A 99 -0.73 -11.62 -1.85
C HIS A 99 -1.36 -12.86 -1.19
N GLU A 100 -1.29 -14.02 -1.86
CA GLU A 100 -1.83 -15.31 -1.44
C GLU A 100 -0.99 -16.06 -0.39
N ASP A 101 0.35 -15.96 -0.45
CA ASP A 101 1.26 -16.77 0.38
C ASP A 101 2.18 -15.96 1.30
N ASP A 102 2.91 -14.99 0.73
CA ASP A 102 3.97 -14.24 1.42
C ASP A 102 3.86 -12.74 1.07
N PRO A 103 2.82 -12.07 1.57
CA PRO A 103 2.44 -10.76 1.07
C PRO A 103 3.50 -9.69 1.35
N SER A 104 3.70 -8.84 0.36
CA SER A 104 4.51 -7.62 0.45
C SER A 104 3.89 -6.49 -0.36
N ALA A 105 4.12 -5.25 0.09
CA ALA A 105 3.62 -4.05 -0.55
C ALA A 105 4.78 -3.19 -1.05
N PHE A 106 4.68 -2.73 -2.29
CA PHE A 106 5.64 -1.84 -2.92
C PHE A 106 4.95 -0.52 -3.24
N VAL A 107 5.42 0.57 -2.62
CA VAL A 107 5.01 1.92 -2.98
C VAL A 107 5.70 2.28 -4.29
N VAL A 108 4.90 2.40 -5.34
CA VAL A 108 5.37 2.65 -6.72
C VAL A 108 5.52 4.14 -6.98
N THR A 109 4.53 4.93 -6.56
CA THR A 109 4.57 6.39 -6.66
C THR A 109 3.73 7.02 -5.55
N VAL A 110 3.93 8.32 -5.35
CA VAL A 110 3.25 9.16 -4.38
C VAL A 110 2.85 10.44 -5.09
N MET A 111 1.70 11.02 -4.74
CA MET A 111 1.21 12.30 -5.24
C MET A 111 0.62 13.11 -4.08
N VAL A 112 0.83 14.42 -4.10
CA VAL A 112 0.11 15.37 -3.23
C VAL A 112 -0.96 16.01 -4.08
N LYS A 113 -2.21 16.07 -3.59
CA LYS A 113 -3.35 16.68 -4.27
C LYS A 113 -3.83 17.94 -3.58
#